data_AF-A0A4R5H8A4-F1
#
_entry.id   AF-A0A4R5H8A4-F1
#
_cell.length_a   1.000
_cell.length_b   1.000
_cell.length_c   1.000
_cell.angle_alpha   90.00
_cell.angle_beta   90.00
_cell.angle_gamma   90.00
#
_symmetry.space_group_name_H-M   'P 1'
#
loop_
_entity.id
_entity.type
_entity.pdbx_description
1 polymer ?
#
loop_
_entity_poly.entity_id
_entity_poly.type
_entity_poly.pdbx_seq_one_letter_code
_entity_poly.pdbx_strand_id
1 'polypeptide(L)'
;MIKLNLTTELTPESLQNLNADIEAALNSDEIDDKRVLQLIVERDALIQKLIEEWSDESSLKAFAEQEIASNTLLLEHTQALRKEVENSLGKLVRGRKAIKQYHG
;
A
#
# COMPACT_ATOMS: atom_id res chain seq x y z
N MET A 1 -10.65 -7.08 -6.90
CA MET A 1 -9.20 -6.96 -7.15
C MET A 1 -8.89 -5.51 -7.43
N ILE A 2 -8.17 -4.88 -6.53
CA ILE A 2 -7.68 -3.51 -6.66
C ILE A 2 -6.37 -3.60 -7.42
N LYS A 3 -6.31 -2.89 -8.54
CA LYS A 3 -5.10 -2.77 -9.34
C LYS A 3 -4.48 -1.42 -9.02
N LEU A 4 -3.43 -1.44 -8.23
CA LEU A 4 -2.63 -0.26 -7.96
C LEU A 4 -1.67 -0.19 -9.14
N ASN A 5 -1.81 0.76 -10.07
CA ASN A 5 -0.93 0.82 -11.24
C ASN A 5 0.47 1.32 -10.82
N LEU A 6 1.23 0.50 -10.09
CA LEU A 6 2.50 0.84 -9.47
C LEU A 6 3.70 0.72 -10.41
N THR A 7 3.49 0.15 -11.60
CA THR A 7 4.53 -0.23 -12.57
C THR A 7 4.34 0.48 -13.90
N THR A 8 5.44 0.99 -14.47
CA THR A 8 5.52 1.61 -15.82
C THR A 8 6.70 1.05 -16.61
N GLU A 9 6.89 1.52 -17.85
CA GLU A 9 8.02 1.12 -18.72
C GLU A 9 9.40 1.44 -18.10
N LEU A 10 9.47 2.39 -17.17
CA LEU A 10 10.69 2.78 -16.47
C LEU A 10 10.94 1.97 -15.19
N THR A 11 10.01 1.12 -14.76
CA THR A 11 10.13 0.33 -13.54
C THR A 11 11.00 -0.91 -13.79
N PRO A 12 12.15 -1.06 -13.13
CA PRO A 12 12.99 -2.26 -13.28
C PRO A 12 12.27 -3.51 -12.78
N GLU A 13 12.55 -4.68 -13.37
CA GLU A 13 11.90 -5.96 -13.06
C GLU A 13 11.89 -6.29 -11.55
N SER A 14 12.97 -5.98 -10.84
CA SER A 14 13.08 -6.15 -9.39
C SER A 14 12.03 -5.35 -8.62
N LEU A 15 11.73 -4.14 -9.06
CA LEU A 15 10.71 -3.27 -8.47
C LEU A 15 9.29 -3.69 -8.91
N GLN A 16 9.14 -4.22 -10.13
CA GLN A 16 7.86 -4.76 -10.60
C GLN A 16 7.39 -5.94 -9.75
N ASN A 17 8.31 -6.85 -9.40
CA ASN A 17 8.00 -8.00 -8.55
C ASN A 17 7.56 -7.57 -7.14
N LEU A 18 8.28 -6.61 -6.54
CA LEU A 18 7.88 -6.04 -5.25
C LEU A 18 6.51 -5.34 -5.31
N ASN A 19 6.24 -4.59 -6.37
CA ASN A 19 4.94 -3.97 -6.58
C ASN A 19 3.81 -5.01 -6.67
N ALA A 20 4.04 -6.10 -7.41
CA ALA A 20 3.08 -7.20 -7.54
C ALA A 20 2.83 -7.91 -6.20
N ASP A 21 3.89 -8.13 -5.40
CA ASP A 21 3.77 -8.71 -4.06
C ASP A 21 2.98 -7.81 -3.11
N ILE A 22 3.18 -6.49 -3.19
CA ILE A 22 2.42 -5.50 -2.41
C ILE A 22 0.94 -5.52 -2.83
N GLU A 23 0.65 -5.51 -4.13
CA GLU A 23 -0.72 -5.63 -4.63
C GLU A 23 -1.38 -6.93 -4.16
N ALA A 24 -0.67 -8.06 -4.21
CA ALA A 24 -1.19 -9.34 -3.73
C ALA A 24 -1.48 -9.31 -2.22
N ALA A 25 -0.57 -8.76 -1.42
CA ALA A 25 -0.74 -8.66 0.03
C ALA A 25 -1.91 -7.76 0.43
N LEU A 26 -2.13 -6.64 -0.29
CA LEU A 26 -3.23 -5.71 -0.04
C LEU A 26 -4.59 -6.23 -0.55
N ASN A 27 -4.59 -7.16 -1.50
CA ASN A 27 -5.81 -7.82 -2.00
C ASN A 27 -6.16 -9.12 -1.26
N SER A 28 -5.38 -9.52 -0.27
CA SER A 28 -5.65 -10.71 0.54
C SER A 28 -6.93 -10.53 1.39
N ASP A 29 -7.70 -11.60 1.54
CA ASP A 29 -8.88 -11.61 2.43
C ASP A 29 -8.51 -11.36 3.90
N GLU A 30 -7.29 -11.76 4.29
CA GLU A 30 -6.67 -11.44 5.57
C GLU A 30 -5.37 -10.69 5.31
N ILE A 31 -5.35 -9.40 5.67
CA ILE A 31 -4.20 -8.54 5.46
C ILE A 31 -3.19 -8.76 6.58
N ASP A 32 -2.01 -9.25 6.22
CA ASP A 32 -0.85 -9.31 7.12
C ASP A 32 -0.12 -7.96 7.09
N ASP A 33 -0.49 -7.07 8.02
CA ASP A 33 0.11 -5.73 8.16
C ASP A 33 1.65 -5.77 8.28
N LYS A 34 2.21 -6.82 8.90
CA LYS A 34 3.66 -6.95 9.06
C LYS A 34 4.32 -7.27 7.72
N ARG A 35 3.72 -8.17 6.94
CA ARG A 35 4.23 -8.51 5.60
C ARG A 35 4.12 -7.31 4.67
N VAL A 36 3.00 -6.58 4.70
CA VAL A 36 2.83 -5.34 3.93
C VAL A 36 3.89 -4.31 4.29
N LEU A 37 4.14 -4.09 5.59
CA LEU A 37 5.19 -3.16 6.05
C LEU A 37 6.58 -3.58 5.57
N GLN A 38 6.92 -4.87 5.67
CA GLN A 38 8.20 -5.40 5.18
C GLN A 38 8.39 -5.13 3.69
N LEU A 39 7.37 -5.42 2.88
CA LEU A 39 7.39 -5.18 1.44
C LEU A 39 7.56 -3.69 1.09
N ILE A 40 6.91 -2.79 1.84
CA ILE A 40 7.07 -1.34 1.65
C ILE A 40 8.51 -0.89 1.99
N VAL A 41 9.11 -1.43 3.04
CA VAL A 41 10.50 -1.11 3.42
C VAL A 41 11.49 -1.66 2.39
N GLU A 42 11.29 -2.89 1.91
CA GLU A 42 12.10 -3.50 0.84
C GLU A 42 12.01 -2.66 -0.46
N ARG A 43 10.81 -2.19 -0.79
CA ARG A 43 10.57 -1.31 -1.94
C ARG A 43 11.29 0.04 -1.81
N ASP A 44 11.20 0.69 -0.65
CA ASP A 44 11.88 1.98 -0.40
C ASP A 44 13.41 1.85 -0.53
N ALA A 45 13.98 0.80 0.06
CA ALA A 45 15.42 0.54 -0.06
C ALA A 45 15.86 0.31 -1.52
N LEU A 46 15.06 -0.41 -2.31
CA LEU A 46 15.35 -0.64 -3.72
C LEU A 46 15.24 0.66 -4.54
N ILE A 47 14.24 1.49 -4.30
CA ILE A 47 14.07 2.78 -4.99
C ILE A 47 15.26 3.70 -4.70
N GLN A 48 15.69 3.81 -3.45
CA GLN A 48 16.86 4.62 -3.08
C GLN A 48 18.11 4.15 -3.81
N LYS A 49 18.33 2.83 -3.86
CA LYS A 49 19.44 2.25 -4.62
C LYS A 49 19.37 2.57 -6.11
N LEU A 50 18.18 2.46 -6.72
CA LEU A 50 18.00 2.77 -8.14
C LEU A 50 18.25 4.25 -8.45
N ILE A 51 17.84 5.15 -7.56
CA ILE A 51 18.08 6.59 -7.67
C ILE A 51 19.59 6.88 -7.64
N GLU A 52 20.35 6.22 -6.76
CA GLU A 52 21.81 6.38 -6.65
C GLU A 52 22.57 5.83 -7.85
N GLU A 53 22.07 4.76 -8.48
CA GLU A 53 22.71 4.09 -9.61
C GLU A 53 22.43 4.75 -10.96
N TRP A 54 21.45 5.67 -11.03
CA TRP A 54 21.05 6.31 -12.27
C TRP A 54 21.87 7.54 -12.63
N SER A 55 22.48 7.48 -13.81
CA SER A 55 23.30 8.56 -14.35
C SER A 55 22.55 9.50 -15.30
N ASP A 56 21.36 9.12 -15.80
CA ASP A 56 20.54 9.97 -16.66
C ASP A 56 19.49 10.75 -15.86
N GLU A 57 19.68 12.08 -15.79
CA GLU A 57 18.84 12.98 -15.01
C GLU A 57 17.39 13.06 -15.53
N SER A 58 17.19 12.93 -16.86
CA SER A 58 15.85 12.99 -17.46
C SER A 58 15.02 11.75 -17.09
N SER A 59 15.60 10.56 -17.24
CA SER A 59 14.95 9.32 -16.81
C SER A 59 14.69 9.33 -15.31
N LEU A 60 15.68 9.77 -14.50
CA LEU A 60 15.55 9.87 -13.05
C LEU A 60 14.39 10.73 -12.61
N LYS A 61 14.21 11.89 -13.24
CA LYS A 61 13.09 12.77 -12.95
C LYS A 61 11.75 12.10 -13.27
N ALA A 62 11.63 11.47 -14.44
CA ALA A 62 10.41 10.79 -14.85
C ALA A 62 10.05 9.61 -13.90
N PHE A 63 11.06 8.85 -13.47
CA PHE A 63 10.88 7.79 -12.49
C PHE A 63 10.47 8.34 -11.11
N ALA A 64 11.14 9.39 -10.62
CA ALA A 64 10.80 9.98 -9.33
C ALA A 64 9.36 10.53 -9.30
N GLU A 65 8.90 11.18 -10.38
CA GLU A 65 7.52 11.65 -10.51
C GLU A 65 6.52 10.49 -10.47
N GLN A 66 6.84 9.38 -11.15
CA GLN A 66 6.03 8.17 -11.10
C GLN A 66 6.01 7.54 -9.71
N GLU A 67 7.15 7.48 -9.03
CA GLU A 67 7.25 6.90 -7.69
C GLU A 67 6.47 7.72 -6.65
N ILE A 68 6.42 9.05 -6.79
CA ILE A 68 5.54 9.90 -5.99
C ILE A 68 4.07 9.53 -6.20
N ALA A 69 3.66 9.29 -7.45
CA ALA A 69 2.29 8.86 -7.76
C ALA A 69 1.98 7.47 -7.16
N SER A 70 2.88 6.49 -7.31
CA SER A 70 2.77 5.16 -6.71
C SER A 70 2.65 5.23 -5.18
N ASN A 71 3.50 6.04 -4.53
CA ASN A 71 3.46 6.24 -3.08
C ASN A 71 2.14 6.88 -2.62
N THR A 72 1.62 7.83 -3.39
CA THR A 72 0.33 8.46 -3.10
C THR A 72 -0.81 7.43 -3.15
N LEU A 73 -0.83 6.58 -4.19
CA LEU A 73 -1.82 5.52 -4.31
C LEU A 73 -1.75 4.50 -3.16
N LEU A 74 -0.54 4.09 -2.77
CA LEU A 74 -0.35 3.19 -1.63
C LEU A 74 -0.85 3.81 -0.33
N LEU A 75 -0.57 5.09 -0.11
CA LEU A 75 -1.01 5.82 1.08
C LEU A 75 -2.54 5.95 1.12
N GLU A 76 -3.17 6.38 0.02
CA GLU A 76 -4.63 6.50 -0.08
C GLU A 76 -5.31 5.15 0.18
N HIS A 77 -4.76 4.08 -0.38
CA HIS A 77 -5.34 2.75 -0.23
C HIS A 77 -5.22 2.22 1.20
N THR A 78 -4.05 2.32 1.81
CA THR A 78 -3.84 1.91 3.21
C THR A 78 -4.68 2.74 4.18
N GLN A 79 -4.89 4.03 3.91
CA GLN A 79 -5.82 4.87 4.68
C GLN A 79 -7.28 4.42 4.53
N ALA A 80 -7.70 4.03 3.33
CA ALA A 80 -9.05 3.51 3.09
C ALA A 80 -9.30 2.22 3.88
N LEU A 81 -8.35 1.28 3.85
CA LEU A 81 -8.39 0.04 4.64
C LEU A 81 -8.49 0.32 6.14
N ARG A 82 -7.65 1.23 6.64
CA ARG A 82 -7.71 1.65 8.06
C ARG A 82 -9.09 2.19 8.44
N LYS A 83 -9.67 3.04 7.59
CA LYS A 83 -10.99 3.63 7.82
C LYS A 83 -12.10 2.57 7.81
N GLU A 84 -11.99 1.55 6.96
CA GLU A 84 -12.91 0.42 6.94
C GLU A 84 -12.88 -0.37 8.25
N VAL A 85 -11.68 -0.70 8.74
CA VAL A 85 -11.51 -1.37 10.04
C VAL A 85 -12.09 -0.53 11.19
N GLU A 86 -11.80 0.77 11.21
CA GLU A 86 -12.33 1.69 12.23
C GLU A 86 -13.86 1.72 12.22
N ASN A 87 -14.47 1.81 11.04
CA ASN A 87 -15.93 1.80 10.88
C ASN A 87 -16.55 0.49 11.36
N SER A 88 -15.93 -0.64 11.04
CA SER A 88 -16.38 -1.98 11.45
C SER A 88 -16.31 -2.15 12.97
N LEU A 89 -15.21 -1.73 13.60
CA LEU A 89 -15.08 -1.71 15.06
C LEU A 89 -16.11 -0.79 15.72
N GLY A 90 -16.32 0.40 15.15
CA GLY A 90 -17.34 1.34 15.62
C GLY A 90 -18.76 0.76 15.58
N LYS A 91 -19.12 0.03 14.51
CA LYS A 91 -20.40 -0.69 14.40
C LYS A 91 -20.52 -1.77 15.48
N LEU A 92 -19.48 -2.57 15.72
CA LEU A 92 -19.48 -3.61 16.76
C LEU A 92 -19.68 -3.02 18.17
N VAL A 93 -18.99 -1.92 18.50
CA VAL A 93 -19.17 -1.26 19.80
C VAL A 93 -20.60 -0.76 19.99
N ARG A 94 -21.19 -0.13 18.96
CA ARG A 94 -22.59 0.32 19.00
C ARG A 94 -23.56 -0.85 19.13
N GLY A 95 -23.35 -1.93 18.38
CA GLY A 95 -24.15 -3.16 18.48
C GLY A 95 -24.14 -3.75 19.89
N ARG A 96 -22.97 -3.83 20.54
CA ARG A 96 -22.86 -4.28 21.94
C ARG A 96 -23.62 -3.38 22.91
N LYS A 97 -23.58 -2.05 22.71
CA LYS A 97 -24.34 -1.11 23.56
C LYS A 97 -25.84 -1.28 23.40
N ALA A 98 -26.33 -1.44 22.16
CA ALA A 98 -27.74 -1.67 21.89
C ALA A 98 -28.25 -2.97 22.55
N ILE A 99 -27.50 -4.08 22.40
CA ILE A 99 -27.86 -5.35 23.05
C ILE A 99 -27.99 -5.18 24.57
N LYS A 100 -27.03 -4.49 25.21
CA LYS A 100 -27.09 -4.21 26.65
C LYS A 100 -28.28 -3.33 27.07
N GLN A 101 -28.76 -2.44 26.20
CA GLN A 101 -29.94 -1.61 26.48
C GLN A 101 -31.27 -2.38 26.35
N TYR A 102 -31.32 -3.42 25.52
CA TYR A 102 -32.54 -4.21 25.32
C TYR A 102 -32.60 -5.51 26.15
N HIS A 103 -31.47 -5.98 26.67
CA HIS A 103 -31.36 -7.20 27.51
C HIS A 103 -30.87 -6.92 28.95
N GLY A 104 -30.84 -5.65 29.37
CA GLY A 104 -30.44 -5.22 30.72
C GLY A 104 -31.58 -4.59 31.49
#